data_AF-A0A947W6A2-F1
#
_entry.id   AF-A0A947W6A2-F1
#
_cell.length_a   1.000
_cell.length_b   1.000
_cell.length_c   1.000
_cell.angle_alpha   90.00
_cell.angle_beta   90.00
_cell.angle_gamma   90.00
#
_symmetry.space_group_name_H-M   'P 1'
#
loop_
_entity.id
_entity.type
_entity.pdbx_description
1 polymer ?
#
loop_
_entity_poly.entity_id
_entity_poly.type
_entity_poly.pdbx_seq_one_letter_code
_entity_poly.pdbx_strand_id
1 'polypeptide(L)'
;LDSLQKKLLITWVVIPPLVASAISLVVPVYNYFRVLFILPGFLILVASGILSFKNKLRPGFLVLVFLIEIACSFIYLLNPAFQREDWRGLVDFFQNTKPSIVLFESSGTLPPFDYYAKGSLNAKGALTDFPAKNEDSVSDLESLLGSYKEVYLVDYLVQISDPNRLVAGELTGLGYKEVDIKNFNGVGFVYHYIKE
;
A
#
# COMPACT_ATOMS: atom_id res chain seq x y z
N LEU A 1 -30.78 25.34 7.71
CA LEU A 1 -30.24 25.43 6.34
C LEU A 1 -31.30 26.03 5.44
N ASP A 2 -30.98 27.15 4.81
CA ASP A 2 -31.79 27.71 3.73
C ASP A 2 -31.77 26.79 2.49
N SER A 3 -32.57 27.11 1.47
CA SER A 3 -32.68 26.23 0.29
C SER A 3 -31.36 26.12 -0.50
N LEU A 4 -30.52 27.15 -0.47
CA LEU A 4 -29.27 27.22 -1.20
C LEU A 4 -28.19 26.38 -0.51
N GLN A 5 -28.03 26.53 0.80
CA GLN A 5 -27.09 25.76 1.62
C GLN A 5 -27.39 24.26 1.55
N LYS A 6 -28.68 23.86 1.57
CA LYS A 6 -29.06 22.45 1.39
C LYS A 6 -28.62 21.92 0.04
N LYS A 7 -28.88 22.67 -1.04
CA LYS A 7 -28.47 22.28 -2.40
C LYS A 7 -26.95 22.16 -2.48
N LEU A 8 -26.21 23.13 -1.96
CA LEU A 8 -24.74 23.12 -1.96
C LEU A 8 -24.18 21.91 -1.19
N LEU A 9 -24.71 21.60 -0.01
CA LEU A 9 -24.28 20.44 0.77
C LEU A 9 -24.56 19.12 0.05
N ILE A 10 -25.77 18.97 -0.53
CA ILE A 10 -26.12 17.76 -1.30
C ILE A 10 -25.21 17.63 -2.51
N THR A 11 -24.98 18.71 -3.26
CA THR A 11 -24.07 18.73 -4.40
C THR A 11 -22.65 18.34 -3.98
N TRP A 12 -22.14 18.89 -2.88
CA TRP A 12 -20.81 18.54 -2.35
C TRP A 12 -20.70 17.07 -1.96
N VAL A 13 -21.75 16.47 -1.42
CA VAL A 13 -21.71 15.07 -0.98
C VAL A 13 -21.98 14.08 -2.10
N VAL A 14 -22.83 14.43 -3.06
CA VAL A 14 -23.33 13.49 -4.07
C VAL A 14 -22.56 13.59 -5.39
N ILE A 15 -22.15 14.78 -5.83
CA ILE A 15 -21.49 14.91 -7.13
C ILE A 15 -20.09 14.29 -7.14
N PRO A 16 -19.19 14.57 -6.18
CA PRO A 16 -17.84 14.01 -6.22
C PRO A 16 -17.76 12.48 -6.30
N PRO A 17 -18.52 11.68 -5.52
CA PRO A 17 -18.44 10.22 -5.62
C PRO A 17 -19.06 9.71 -6.93
N LEU A 18 -20.11 10.36 -7.46
CA LEU A 18 -20.66 10.01 -8.78
C LEU A 18 -19.66 10.26 -9.90
N VAL A 19 -19.00 11.43 -9.89
CA VAL A 19 -17.97 11.77 -10.88
C VAL A 19 -16.77 10.84 -10.75
N ALA A 20 -16.29 10.56 -9.53
CA ALA A 20 -15.21 9.61 -9.30
C ALA A 20 -15.58 8.20 -9.81
N SER A 21 -16.83 7.76 -9.59
CA SER A 21 -17.31 6.46 -10.08
C SER A 21 -17.36 6.43 -11.61
N ALA A 22 -17.83 7.50 -12.25
CA ALA A 22 -17.85 7.60 -13.71
C ALA A 22 -16.44 7.57 -14.31
N ILE A 23 -15.50 8.33 -13.73
CA ILE A 23 -14.08 8.31 -14.13
C ILE A 23 -13.49 6.91 -13.93
N SER A 24 -13.91 6.19 -12.88
CA SER A 24 -13.38 4.86 -12.59
C SER A 24 -13.69 3.78 -13.63
N LEU A 25 -14.69 4.02 -14.47
CA LEU A 25 -15.00 3.15 -15.61
C LEU A 25 -13.93 3.21 -16.69
N VAL A 26 -13.15 4.29 -16.74
CA VAL A 26 -12.09 4.51 -17.75
C VAL A 26 -10.71 4.34 -17.12
N VAL A 27 -10.51 4.84 -15.91
CA VAL A 27 -9.23 4.81 -15.21
C VAL A 27 -9.43 4.17 -13.83
N PRO A 28 -8.76 3.05 -13.47
CA PRO A 28 -9.00 2.35 -12.21
C PRO A 28 -8.38 3.08 -11.00
N VAL A 29 -8.83 4.30 -10.74
CA VAL A 29 -8.31 5.20 -9.69
C VAL A 29 -9.27 5.40 -8.53
N TYR A 30 -10.39 4.66 -8.48
CA TYR A 30 -11.36 4.80 -7.39
C TYR A 30 -10.74 4.36 -6.07
N ASN A 31 -10.39 5.32 -5.21
CA ASN A 31 -9.86 5.09 -3.89
C ASN A 31 -10.52 6.07 -2.91
N TYR A 32 -10.91 5.57 -1.73
CA TYR A 32 -11.59 6.35 -0.69
C TYR A 32 -10.81 7.60 -0.27
N PHE A 33 -9.47 7.56 -0.28
CA PHE A 33 -8.64 8.73 0.05
C PHE A 33 -8.88 9.90 -0.91
N ARG A 34 -9.21 9.62 -2.18
CA ARG A 34 -9.42 10.66 -3.20
C ARG A 34 -10.74 11.39 -3.03
N VAL A 35 -11.68 10.83 -2.28
CA VAL A 35 -13.00 11.41 -2.02
C VAL A 35 -13.19 11.81 -0.55
N LEU A 36 -12.12 11.75 0.25
CA LEU A 36 -12.16 12.04 1.69
C LEU A 36 -12.62 13.48 1.99
N PHE A 37 -12.40 14.42 1.07
CA PHE A 37 -12.83 15.82 1.21
C PHE A 37 -14.36 16.00 1.25
N ILE A 38 -15.16 14.97 0.96
CA ILE A 38 -16.62 14.98 1.11
C ILE A 38 -17.03 14.87 2.59
N LEU A 39 -16.19 14.27 3.43
CA LEU A 39 -16.54 13.87 4.79
C LEU A 39 -17.14 15.02 5.63
N PRO A 40 -16.62 16.26 5.62
CA PRO A 40 -17.22 17.34 6.41
C PRO A 40 -18.67 17.66 5.97
N GLY A 41 -18.93 17.69 4.66
CA GLY A 41 -20.27 17.89 4.11
C GLY A 41 -21.23 16.77 4.50
N PHE A 42 -20.75 15.53 4.46
CA PHE A 42 -21.53 14.36 4.86
C PHE A 42 -21.92 14.42 6.34
N LEU A 43 -20.97 14.76 7.23
CA LEU A 43 -21.24 14.91 8.66
C LEU A 43 -22.26 16.01 8.95
N ILE A 44 -22.18 17.16 8.25
CA ILE A 44 -23.17 18.24 8.38
C ILE A 44 -24.55 17.76 7.93
N LEU A 45 -24.65 17.00 6.84
CA LEU A 45 -25.92 16.44 6.37
C LEU A 45 -26.51 15.46 7.38
N VAL A 46 -25.70 14.55 7.93
CA VAL A 46 -26.14 13.59 8.96
C VAL A 46 -26.65 14.34 10.20
N ALA A 47 -25.86 15.29 10.73
CA ALA A 47 -26.26 16.10 11.88
C ALA A 47 -27.55 16.88 11.62
N SER A 48 -27.67 17.51 10.46
CA SER A 48 -28.87 18.25 10.04
C SER A 48 -30.09 17.33 9.93
N GLY A 49 -29.90 16.12 9.41
CA GLY A 49 -30.93 15.08 9.33
C GLY A 49 -31.43 14.68 10.72
N ILE A 50 -30.52 14.39 11.64
CA ILE A 50 -30.87 14.04 13.03
C ILE A 50 -31.67 15.17 13.70
N LEU A 51 -31.22 16.42 13.55
CA LEU A 51 -31.89 17.58 14.14
C LEU A 51 -33.30 17.83 13.57
N SER A 52 -33.58 17.34 12.36
CA SER A 52 -34.92 17.46 11.74
C SER A 52 -35.98 16.55 12.39
N PHE A 53 -35.57 15.49 13.10
CA PHE A 53 -36.50 14.60 13.80
C PHE A 53 -37.04 15.21 15.10
N LYS A 54 -38.18 14.67 15.56
CA LYS A 54 -38.78 15.00 16.86
C LYS A 54 -37.79 14.75 18.00
N ASN A 55 -37.80 15.61 19.03
CA ASN A 55 -36.83 15.56 20.14
C ASN A 55 -36.67 14.18 20.80
N LYS A 56 -37.75 13.38 20.88
CA LYS A 56 -37.70 12.03 21.46
C LYS A 56 -36.92 11.00 20.62
N LEU A 57 -36.82 11.20 19.31
CA LEU A 57 -36.14 10.28 18.38
C LEU A 57 -34.66 10.65 18.15
N ARG A 58 -34.28 11.92 18.38
CA ARG A 58 -32.92 12.40 18.15
C ARG A 58 -31.84 11.58 18.88
N PRO A 59 -31.99 11.23 20.18
CA PRO A 59 -30.99 10.42 20.87
C PRO A 59 -30.84 9.04 20.24
N GLY A 60 -31.94 8.42 19.81
CA GLY A 60 -31.91 7.11 19.15
C GLY A 60 -31.11 7.12 17.84
N PHE A 61 -31.32 8.14 16.99
CA PHE A 61 -30.53 8.29 15.76
C PHE A 61 -29.06 8.61 16.03
N LEU A 62 -28.75 9.42 17.05
CA LEU A 62 -27.37 9.67 17.45
C LEU A 62 -26.66 8.39 17.90
N VAL A 63 -27.32 7.62 18.77
CA VAL A 63 -26.80 6.32 19.22
C VAL A 63 -26.59 5.38 18.04
N LEU A 64 -27.53 5.33 17.09
CA LEU A 64 -27.40 4.51 15.89
C LEU A 64 -26.17 4.91 15.06
N VAL A 65 -25.98 6.19 14.76
CA VAL A 65 -24.81 6.68 14.02
C VAL A 65 -23.51 6.34 14.75
N PHE A 66 -23.49 6.52 16.07
CA PHE A 66 -22.33 6.19 16.90
C PHE A 66 -22.01 4.69 16.89
N LEU A 67 -23.04 3.82 16.97
CA LEU A 67 -22.85 2.37 16.90
C LEU A 67 -22.35 1.93 15.52
N ILE A 68 -22.84 2.55 14.44
CA ILE A 68 -22.33 2.31 13.09
C ILE A 68 -20.86 2.71 13.00
N GLU A 69 -20.49 3.90 13.49
CA GLU A 69 -19.10 4.37 13.48
C GLU A 69 -18.17 3.43 14.25
N ILE A 70 -18.58 2.99 15.43
CA ILE A 70 -17.84 2.01 16.23
C ILE A 70 -17.69 0.70 15.46
N ALA A 71 -18.78 0.15 14.94
CA ALA A 71 -18.76 -1.14 14.24
C ALA A 71 -17.85 -1.07 13.00
N CYS A 72 -17.98 -0.02 12.17
CA CYS A 72 -17.14 0.21 11.01
C CYS A 72 -15.67 0.41 11.39
N SER A 73 -15.39 1.15 12.47
CA SER A 73 -14.03 1.34 12.98
C SER A 73 -13.41 0.04 13.46
N PHE A 74 -14.16 -0.80 14.18
CA PHE A 74 -13.69 -2.12 14.58
C PHE A 74 -13.36 -3.01 13.38
N ILE A 75 -14.23 -3.04 12.37
CA ILE A 75 -13.98 -3.78 11.13
C ILE A 75 -12.72 -3.24 10.43
N TYR A 76 -12.58 -1.92 10.32
CA TYR A 76 -11.44 -1.28 9.65
C TYR A 76 -10.11 -1.55 10.38
N LEU A 77 -10.09 -1.39 11.70
CA LEU A 77 -8.85 -1.50 12.49
C LEU A 77 -8.41 -2.95 12.69
N LEU A 78 -9.35 -3.89 12.84
CA LEU A 78 -9.04 -5.27 13.17
C LEU A 78 -8.92 -6.19 11.95
N ASN A 79 -9.44 -5.81 10.79
CA ASN A 79 -9.29 -6.62 9.58
C ASN A 79 -7.93 -6.35 8.91
N PRO A 80 -7.04 -7.35 8.80
CA PRO A 80 -5.74 -7.20 8.15
C PRO A 80 -5.81 -6.72 6.69
N ALA A 81 -6.91 -6.98 5.99
CA ALA A 81 -7.10 -6.53 4.61
C ALA A 81 -7.18 -5.00 4.47
N PHE A 82 -7.49 -4.28 5.56
CA PHE A 82 -7.50 -2.80 5.59
C PHE A 82 -6.26 -2.21 6.25
N GLN A 83 -5.38 -3.05 6.80
CA GLN A 83 -4.10 -2.59 7.30
C GLN A 83 -3.20 -2.23 6.13
N ARG A 84 -2.32 -1.25 6.35
CA ARG A 84 -1.29 -0.90 5.38
C ARG A 84 -0.27 -2.06 5.23
N GLU A 85 0.68 -1.84 4.35
CA GLU A 85 1.79 -2.73 4.02
C GLU A 85 2.53 -3.24 5.28
N ASP A 86 2.68 -4.57 5.39
CA ASP A 86 3.29 -5.26 6.54
C ASP A 86 4.82 -5.27 6.47
N TRP A 87 5.41 -4.08 6.46
CA TRP A 87 6.87 -3.91 6.49
C TRP A 87 7.50 -4.43 7.77
N ARG A 88 6.77 -4.37 8.88
CA ARG A 88 7.24 -4.90 10.17
C ARG A 88 7.39 -6.42 10.09
N GLY A 89 6.37 -7.13 9.62
CA GLY A 89 6.42 -8.58 9.45
C GLY A 89 7.52 -9.01 8.47
N LEU A 90 7.76 -8.25 7.40
CA LEU A 90 8.88 -8.48 6.48
C LEU A 90 10.24 -8.39 7.19
N VAL A 91 10.45 -7.31 7.96
CA VAL A 91 11.71 -7.12 8.69
C VAL A 91 11.89 -8.18 9.78
N ASP A 92 10.83 -8.50 10.53
CA ASP A 92 10.86 -9.56 11.56
C ASP A 92 11.23 -10.91 10.93
N PHE A 93 10.72 -11.21 9.73
CA PHE A 93 11.09 -12.41 8.97
C PHE A 93 12.58 -12.44 8.63
N PHE A 94 13.14 -11.34 8.12
CA PHE A 94 14.57 -11.28 7.79
C PHE A 94 15.47 -11.27 9.02
N GLN A 95 15.06 -10.67 10.13
CA GLN A 95 15.84 -10.71 11.38
C GLN A 95 15.94 -12.13 11.96
N ASN A 96 14.90 -12.95 11.76
CA ASN A 96 14.91 -14.36 12.17
C ASN A 96 15.70 -15.24 11.20
N THR A 97 15.56 -15.01 9.89
CA THR A 97 16.22 -15.82 8.85
C THR A 97 17.69 -15.46 8.68
N LYS A 98 18.04 -14.19 8.92
CA LYS A 98 19.39 -13.60 8.77
C LYS A 98 19.98 -13.82 7.37
N PRO A 99 19.32 -13.30 6.32
CA PRO A 99 19.78 -13.48 4.95
C PRO A 99 21.14 -12.83 4.73
N SER A 100 21.93 -13.37 3.81
CA SER A 100 23.21 -12.79 3.42
C SER A 100 23.05 -11.38 2.81
N ILE A 101 22.03 -11.21 1.96
CA ILE A 101 21.65 -9.93 1.38
C ILE A 101 20.17 -9.90 0.98
N VAL A 102 19.57 -8.71 1.10
CA VAL A 102 18.22 -8.39 0.61
C VAL A 102 18.33 -7.34 -0.49
N LEU A 103 17.70 -7.59 -1.62
CA LEU A 103 17.61 -6.68 -2.75
C LEU A 103 16.21 -6.09 -2.86
N PHE A 104 16.14 -4.83 -3.24
CA PHE A 104 14.91 -4.13 -3.61
C PHE A 104 14.96 -3.75 -5.09
N GLU A 105 13.85 -3.92 -5.80
CA GLU A 105 13.68 -3.42 -7.19
C GLU A 105 13.49 -1.88 -7.18
N SER A 106 14.47 -1.17 -6.62
CA SER A 106 14.58 0.29 -6.52
C SER A 106 16.05 0.71 -6.44
N SER A 107 16.33 2.01 -6.51
CA SER A 107 17.70 2.54 -6.43
C SER A 107 18.35 2.48 -5.04
N GLY A 108 17.55 2.19 -4.02
CA GLY A 108 18.00 1.96 -2.65
C GLY A 108 17.01 1.11 -1.89
N THR A 109 17.16 1.07 -0.57
CA THR A 109 16.13 0.53 0.32
C THR A 109 14.94 1.49 0.42
N LEU A 110 13.84 0.99 0.98
CA LEU A 110 12.60 1.75 1.09
C LEU A 110 12.44 2.33 2.51
N PRO A 111 11.95 3.57 2.69
CA PRO A 111 11.84 4.19 4.00
C PRO A 111 11.06 3.38 5.06
N PRO A 112 9.94 2.69 4.71
CA PRO A 112 9.26 1.83 5.68
C PRO A 112 10.13 0.65 6.13
N PHE A 113 10.89 0.05 5.22
CA PHE A 113 11.85 -1.00 5.56
C PHE A 113 12.94 -0.48 6.49
N ASP A 114 13.56 0.66 6.15
CA ASP A 114 14.65 1.25 6.95
C ASP A 114 14.19 1.58 8.38
N TYR A 115 12.96 2.08 8.53
CA TYR A 115 12.37 2.39 9.82
C TYR A 115 12.32 1.17 10.77
N TYR A 116 11.91 0.01 10.26
CA TYR A 116 11.83 -1.22 11.05
C TYR A 116 13.18 -1.93 11.15
N ALA A 117 13.96 -1.97 10.06
CA ALA A 117 15.24 -2.67 9.98
C ALA A 117 16.33 -1.98 10.81
N LYS A 118 16.30 -0.64 10.94
CA LYS A 118 17.26 0.15 11.73
C LYS A 118 18.73 -0.19 11.43
N GLY A 119 19.04 -0.52 10.17
CA GLY A 119 20.38 -0.91 9.73
C GLY A 119 20.85 -2.29 10.21
N SER A 120 19.99 -3.12 10.80
CA SER A 120 20.34 -4.47 11.26
C SER A 120 20.45 -5.53 10.16
N LEU A 121 20.04 -5.19 8.94
CA LEU A 121 19.99 -6.09 7.79
C LEU A 121 20.86 -5.53 6.66
N ASN A 122 21.58 -6.41 5.96
CA ASN A 122 22.32 -6.05 4.75
C ASN A 122 21.32 -5.98 3.58
N ALA A 123 20.89 -4.76 3.24
CA ALA A 123 19.94 -4.53 2.17
C ALA A 123 20.45 -3.47 1.19
N LYS A 124 20.14 -3.66 -0.10
CA LYS A 124 20.57 -2.79 -1.20
C LYS A 124 19.46 -2.61 -2.23
N GLY A 125 19.50 -1.50 -2.95
CA GLY A 125 18.74 -1.35 -4.20
C GLY A 125 19.44 -2.09 -5.34
N ALA A 126 18.65 -2.70 -6.21
CA ALA A 126 19.11 -3.42 -7.39
C ALA A 126 18.99 -2.62 -8.68
N LEU A 127 18.41 -1.42 -8.66
CA LEU A 127 18.26 -0.55 -9.83
C LEU A 127 19.14 0.69 -9.72
N THR A 128 19.43 1.35 -10.83
CA THR A 128 20.06 2.68 -10.87
C THR A 128 19.04 3.75 -11.25
N ASP A 129 18.02 3.37 -12.02
CA ASP A 129 16.94 4.22 -12.53
C ASP A 129 15.56 3.73 -12.09
N PHE A 130 14.59 4.65 -12.05
CA PHE A 130 13.18 4.34 -11.77
C PHE A 130 12.25 5.11 -12.73
N PRO A 131 11.36 4.44 -13.47
CA PRO A 131 11.28 2.99 -13.65
C PRO A 131 12.47 2.45 -14.47
N ALA A 132 12.80 1.18 -14.31
CA ALA A 132 13.80 0.49 -15.12
C ALA A 132 13.31 0.40 -16.57
N LYS A 133 14.18 0.79 -17.51
CA LYS A 133 13.83 0.87 -18.94
C LYS A 133 14.48 -0.25 -19.75
N ASN A 134 15.69 -0.63 -19.37
CA ASN A 134 16.57 -1.56 -20.06
C ASN A 134 17.60 -2.13 -19.08
N GLU A 135 18.44 -3.07 -19.54
CA GLU A 135 19.46 -3.74 -18.72
C GLU A 135 20.41 -2.74 -18.02
N ASP A 136 20.73 -1.60 -18.65
CA ASP A 136 21.56 -0.53 -18.03
C ASP A 136 20.94 0.10 -16.78
N SER A 137 19.62 -0.09 -16.58
CA SER A 137 18.89 0.38 -15.40
C SER A 137 19.11 -0.52 -14.17
N VAL A 138 19.71 -1.71 -14.34
CA VAL A 138 20.05 -2.62 -13.25
C VAL A 138 21.43 -2.27 -12.71
N SER A 139 21.56 -2.23 -11.38
CA SER A 139 22.86 -2.07 -10.73
C SER A 139 23.74 -3.28 -11.04
N ASP A 140 25.06 -3.12 -11.05
CA ASP A 140 26.01 -4.23 -11.23
C ASP A 140 25.82 -5.29 -10.13
N LEU A 141 24.98 -6.30 -10.41
CA LEU A 141 24.60 -7.31 -9.43
C LEU A 141 25.75 -8.27 -9.18
N GLU A 142 26.61 -8.51 -10.16
CA GLU A 142 27.80 -9.35 -9.97
C GLU A 142 28.72 -8.73 -8.91
N SER A 143 29.01 -7.43 -9.02
CA SER A 143 29.82 -6.72 -8.01
C SER A 143 29.09 -6.59 -6.67
N LEU A 144 27.78 -6.39 -6.67
CA LEU A 144 26.99 -6.18 -5.45
C LEU A 144 26.82 -7.47 -4.65
N LEU A 145 26.63 -8.59 -5.35
CA LEU A 145 26.42 -9.91 -4.74
C LEU A 145 27.75 -10.59 -4.39
N GLY A 146 28.81 -10.35 -5.16
CA GLY A 146 30.14 -10.91 -4.90
C GLY A 146 30.09 -12.43 -4.69
N SER A 147 30.33 -12.88 -3.46
CA SER A 147 30.33 -14.31 -3.09
C SER A 147 29.05 -14.79 -2.37
N TYR A 148 28.01 -13.96 -2.26
CA TYR A 148 26.77 -14.36 -1.60
C TYR A 148 26.08 -15.48 -2.38
N LYS A 149 25.84 -16.62 -1.74
CA LYS A 149 25.11 -17.74 -2.35
C LYS A 149 23.60 -17.64 -2.20
N GLU A 150 23.14 -16.73 -1.34
CA GLU A 150 21.74 -16.59 -0.94
C GLU A 150 21.33 -15.13 -1.11
N VAL A 151 20.22 -14.91 -1.81
CA VAL A 151 19.68 -13.57 -2.09
C VAL A 151 18.17 -13.58 -1.89
N TYR A 152 17.66 -12.58 -1.18
CA TYR A 152 16.22 -12.32 -1.14
C TYR A 152 15.88 -11.10 -1.96
N LEU A 153 14.96 -11.22 -2.91
CA LEU A 153 14.47 -10.12 -3.75
C LEU A 153 13.08 -9.69 -3.28
N VAL A 154 12.94 -8.45 -2.85
CA VAL A 154 11.65 -7.86 -2.45
C VAL A 154 10.99 -7.20 -3.65
N ASP A 155 9.87 -7.78 -4.08
CA ASP A 155 9.06 -7.39 -5.23
C ASP A 155 7.97 -6.42 -4.78
N TYR A 156 8.38 -5.19 -4.48
CA TYR A 156 7.48 -4.10 -4.10
C TYR A 156 7.31 -3.13 -5.27
N LEU A 157 6.07 -3.00 -5.76
CA LEU A 157 5.69 -2.14 -6.88
C LEU A 157 6.41 -2.48 -8.20
N VAL A 158 6.78 -3.75 -8.45
CA VAL A 158 7.53 -4.14 -9.66
C VAL A 158 6.90 -3.72 -10.97
N GLN A 159 5.57 -3.75 -11.06
CA GLN A 159 4.85 -3.33 -12.27
C GLN A 159 5.12 -1.86 -12.64
N ILE A 160 5.58 -1.08 -11.67
CA ILE A 160 6.01 0.29 -11.84
C ILE A 160 7.54 0.35 -11.89
N SER A 161 8.24 -0.32 -10.97
CA SER A 161 9.69 -0.15 -10.82
C SER A 161 10.52 -0.92 -11.85
N ASP A 162 10.17 -2.17 -12.15
CA ASP A 162 10.86 -3.05 -13.10
C ASP A 162 9.83 -3.93 -13.87
N PRO A 163 9.01 -3.33 -14.74
CA PRO A 163 7.91 -4.03 -15.41
C PRO A 163 8.38 -5.19 -16.30
N ASN A 164 9.65 -5.19 -16.72
CA ASN A 164 10.25 -6.21 -17.56
C ASN A 164 11.02 -7.27 -16.76
N ARG A 165 11.04 -7.19 -15.43
CA ARG A 165 11.70 -8.16 -14.53
C ARG A 165 13.20 -8.33 -14.83
N LEU A 166 13.86 -7.22 -15.12
CA LEU A 166 15.27 -7.16 -15.45
C LEU A 166 16.15 -7.64 -14.29
N VAL A 167 15.85 -7.25 -13.05
CA VAL A 167 16.62 -7.69 -11.86
C VAL A 167 16.54 -9.21 -11.68
N ALA A 168 15.34 -9.78 -11.78
CA ALA A 168 15.14 -11.22 -11.68
C ALA A 168 15.81 -11.98 -12.85
N GLY A 169 15.77 -11.40 -14.06
CA GLY A 169 16.45 -11.92 -15.24
C GLY A 169 17.97 -11.96 -15.04
N GLU A 170 18.57 -10.90 -14.53
CA GLU A 170 20.01 -10.82 -14.27
C GLU A 170 20.44 -11.80 -13.17
N LEU A 171 19.69 -11.93 -12.08
CA LEU A 171 19.93 -12.96 -11.05
C LEU A 171 19.97 -14.36 -11.66
N THR A 172 19.03 -14.67 -12.55
CA THR A 172 18.99 -15.95 -13.26
C THR A 172 20.20 -16.13 -14.19
N GLY A 173 20.58 -15.07 -14.90
CA GLY A 173 21.78 -15.04 -15.75
C GLY A 173 23.08 -15.26 -14.97
N LEU A 174 23.14 -14.80 -13.73
CA LEU A 174 24.25 -15.03 -12.80
C LEU A 174 24.22 -16.43 -12.16
N GLY A 175 23.25 -17.27 -12.49
CA GLY A 175 23.15 -18.66 -12.03
C GLY A 175 22.40 -18.85 -10.70
N TYR A 176 21.71 -17.82 -10.20
CA TYR A 176 20.80 -17.99 -9.08
C TYR A 176 19.51 -18.68 -9.54
N LYS A 177 18.97 -19.56 -8.70
CA LYS A 177 17.69 -20.23 -8.91
C LYS A 177 16.73 -19.85 -7.79
N GLU A 178 15.50 -19.51 -8.15
CA GLU A 178 14.43 -19.32 -7.19
C GLU A 178 14.12 -20.66 -6.48
N VAL A 179 14.08 -20.64 -5.15
CA VAL A 179 13.82 -21.83 -4.33
C VAL A 179 12.59 -21.70 -3.43
N ASP A 180 12.13 -20.48 -3.16
CA ASP A 180 10.95 -20.21 -2.33
C ASP A 180 10.37 -18.81 -2.63
N ILE A 181 9.08 -18.63 -2.37
CA ILE A 181 8.39 -17.34 -2.46
C ILE A 181 7.50 -17.15 -1.25
N LYS A 182 7.58 -15.96 -0.64
CA LYS A 182 6.69 -15.56 0.46
C LYS A 182 5.96 -14.26 0.15
N ASN A 183 4.66 -14.21 0.40
CA ASN A 183 3.85 -13.01 0.26
C ASN A 183 3.71 -12.28 1.60
N PHE A 184 3.92 -10.96 1.60
CA PHE A 184 3.69 -10.06 2.72
C PHE A 184 2.59 -9.07 2.36
N ASN A 185 1.56 -8.98 3.20
CA ASN A 185 0.36 -8.17 2.92
C ASN A 185 0.74 -6.72 2.57
N GLY A 186 0.32 -6.25 1.38
CA GLY A 186 0.61 -4.91 0.86
C GLY A 186 2.06 -4.64 0.43
N VAL A 187 3.05 -5.40 0.91
CA VAL A 187 4.44 -5.29 0.45
C VAL A 187 4.68 -6.08 -0.83
N GLY A 188 3.95 -7.18 -1.02
CA GLY A 188 4.09 -8.04 -2.19
C GLY A 188 4.96 -9.27 -1.92
N PHE A 189 5.55 -9.80 -2.99
CA PHE A 189 6.27 -11.05 -2.93
C PHE A 189 7.74 -10.84 -2.54
N VAL A 190 8.29 -11.84 -1.88
CA VAL A 190 9.70 -11.92 -1.54
C VAL A 190 10.19 -13.25 -2.08
N TYR A 191 11.08 -13.18 -3.05
CA TYR A 191 11.65 -14.33 -3.74
C TYR A 191 12.98 -14.69 -3.09
N HIS A 192 13.17 -15.97 -2.82
CA HIS A 192 14.41 -16.51 -2.28
C HIS A 192 15.19 -17.19 -3.39
N TYR A 193 16.40 -16.74 -3.62
CA TYR A 193 17.30 -17.21 -4.66
C TYR A 193 18.57 -17.84 -4.06
N ILE A 194 18.98 -18.99 -4.60
CA ILE A 194 20.22 -19.68 -4.21
C ILE A 194 21.10 -19.95 -5.43
N LYS A 195 22.41 -19.76 -5.29
CA LYS A 195 23.45 -20.12 -6.27
C LYS A 195 24.30 -21.27 -5.73
N GLU A 196 24.31 -22.38 -6.47
CA GLU A 196 25.05 -23.61 -6.13
C GLU A 196 26.58 -23.41 -6.26
#